data_AF-A0A1X6WTL4-F1
#
_entry.id   AF-A0A1X6WTL4-F1
#
_cell.length_a   1.000
_cell.length_b   1.000
_cell.length_c   1.000
_cell.angle_alpha   90.00
_cell.angle_beta   90.00
_cell.angle_gamma   90.00
#
_symmetry.space_group_name_H-M   'P 1'
#
loop_
_entity.id
_entity.type
_entity.pdbx_description
1 polymer ?
#
loop_
_entity_poly.entity_id
_entity_poly.type
_entity_poly.pdbx_seq_one_letter_code
_entity_poly.pdbx_strand_id
1 'polypeptide(L)'
;MTGSEDPQDGRTEPGFSFTDKRRVDPETGELRPEAQQAPDTDATAAEAPAGSGERAGDPAGASAAGAPEGAVPADDPAQAEGADADADASAADLGIDIPDDASSLDDAATDEPLSEDAQLAAERLADLQRINAEYAAYRMRATREQERAKESGVVSLAEALIPVLDEARLAEENGDVTGPFEVHVTKLFATLEKAGVVQYGKAGEEFDPAYHEALMQQPSDEVDGPTIFMVMQPGYRYGERIIRAARVGVQQPAD
;
A
#
# COMPACT_ATOMS: atom_id res chain seq x y z
N MET A 1 6.06 -32.66 69.60
CA MET A 1 7.43 -32.31 69.20
C MET A 1 7.69 -33.08 67.92
N THR A 2 7.70 -32.55 66.71
CA THR A 2 7.87 -31.21 66.12
C THR A 2 7.28 -31.37 64.70
N GLY A 3 6.33 -30.57 64.23
CA GLY A 3 6.59 -29.23 63.70
C GLY A 3 7.20 -29.33 62.29
N SER A 4 6.38 -29.45 61.25
CA SER A 4 6.73 -29.18 59.85
C SER A 4 5.42 -28.93 59.10
N GLU A 5 4.97 -27.69 59.20
CA GLU A 5 3.90 -27.10 58.39
C GLU A 5 4.43 -26.89 56.96
N ASP A 6 3.76 -27.51 55.99
CA ASP A 6 3.86 -27.13 54.57
C ASP A 6 3.05 -25.84 54.36
N PRO A 7 3.66 -24.71 53.96
CA PRO A 7 2.89 -23.56 53.52
C PRO A 7 2.38 -23.84 52.10
N GLN A 8 1.09 -24.15 51.99
CA GLN A 8 0.37 -23.97 50.74
C GLN A 8 0.25 -22.47 50.45
N ASP A 9 1.24 -21.93 49.75
CA ASP A 9 1.19 -20.59 49.19
C ASP A 9 0.29 -20.63 47.95
N GLY A 10 -0.96 -20.18 48.15
CA GLY A 10 -1.97 -20.04 47.11
C GLY A 10 -1.56 -19.00 46.08
N ARG A 11 -0.78 -19.42 45.08
CA ARG A 11 -0.57 -18.65 43.85
C ARG A 11 -1.90 -18.56 43.11
N THR A 12 -2.65 -17.50 43.38
CA THR A 12 -3.71 -17.04 42.48
C THR A 12 -3.02 -16.67 41.17
N GLU A 13 -3.23 -17.48 40.14
CA GLU A 13 -2.76 -17.18 38.78
C GLU A 13 -3.29 -15.81 38.36
N PRO A 14 -2.48 -14.92 37.74
CA PRO A 14 -2.99 -13.68 37.23
C PRO A 14 -3.92 -13.97 36.05
N GLY A 15 -5.23 -13.92 36.31
CA GLY A 15 -6.25 -14.02 35.29
C GLY A 15 -6.05 -12.95 34.22
N PHE A 16 -6.03 -13.37 32.96
CA PHE A 16 -5.89 -12.49 31.80
C PHE A 16 -7.13 -11.58 31.72
N SER A 17 -6.97 -10.26 31.84
CA SER A 17 -8.06 -9.31 31.61
C SER A 17 -8.00 -8.79 30.17
N PHE A 18 -9.07 -9.02 29.41
CA PHE A 18 -9.24 -8.46 28.08
C PHE A 18 -10.06 -7.18 28.19
N THR A 19 -9.45 -6.02 27.92
CA THR A 19 -10.18 -4.76 27.81
C THR A 19 -10.64 -4.59 26.37
N ASP A 20 -11.94 -4.78 26.13
CA ASP A 20 -12.53 -4.52 24.81
C ASP A 20 -12.53 -3.01 24.53
N LYS A 21 -11.88 -2.61 23.44
CA LYS A 21 -11.71 -1.21 23.01
C LYS A 21 -12.76 -0.75 21.99
N ARG A 22 -13.77 -1.58 21.70
CA ARG A 22 -14.81 -1.20 20.74
C ARG A 22 -15.61 0.00 21.28
N ARG A 23 -15.88 0.95 20.38
CA ARG A 23 -16.68 2.16 20.64
C ARG A 23 -18.18 1.85 20.83
N VAL A 24 -18.59 0.67 20.36
CA VAL A 24 -19.97 0.16 20.39
C VAL A 24 -19.99 -1.12 21.22
N ASP A 25 -20.94 -1.23 22.14
CA ASP A 25 -21.13 -2.42 22.95
C ASP A 25 -21.74 -3.57 22.10
N PRO A 26 -21.16 -4.79 22.10
CA PRO A 26 -21.58 -5.86 21.22
C PRO A 26 -22.91 -6.54 21.60
N GLU A 27 -23.39 -6.39 22.85
CA GLU A 27 -24.68 -6.99 23.27
C GLU A 27 -25.85 -6.00 23.13
N THR A 28 -25.57 -4.69 23.25
CA THR A 28 -26.60 -3.65 23.26
C THR A 28 -26.58 -2.73 22.05
N GLY A 29 -25.49 -2.67 21.28
CA GLY A 29 -25.36 -1.86 20.07
C GLY A 29 -25.26 -0.35 20.32
N GLU A 30 -25.22 0.09 21.57
CA GLU A 30 -25.16 1.50 21.94
C GLU A 30 -23.71 2.02 22.02
N LEU A 31 -23.52 3.32 21.71
CA LEU A 31 -22.23 4.00 21.79
C LEU A 31 -21.93 4.40 23.24
N ARG A 32 -20.75 4.01 23.76
CA ARG A 32 -20.33 4.36 25.12
C ARG A 32 -20.07 5.87 25.23
N PRO A 33 -20.66 6.58 26.21
CA PRO A 33 -20.38 8.01 26.41
C PRO A 33 -18.94 8.24 26.85
N GLU A 34 -18.30 9.28 26.29
CA GLU A 34 -16.90 9.65 26.54
C GLU A 34 -16.71 10.03 28.03
N ALA A 35 -15.71 9.45 28.68
CA ALA A 35 -15.34 9.83 30.03
C ALA A 35 -14.65 11.21 30.00
N GLN A 36 -15.35 12.24 30.50
CA GLN A 36 -14.79 13.56 30.79
C GLN A 36 -13.50 13.44 31.63
N GLN A 37 -12.42 14.08 31.16
CA GLN A 37 -11.19 14.30 31.91
C GLN A 37 -11.44 15.10 33.20
N ALA A 38 -10.92 14.61 34.31
CA ALA A 38 -10.87 15.29 35.61
C ALA A 38 -9.51 16.00 35.79
N PRO A 39 -9.43 17.03 36.66
CA PRO A 39 -8.50 18.15 36.53
C PRO A 39 -7.13 17.94 37.18
N ASP A 40 -6.13 18.66 36.67
CA ASP A 40 -4.77 18.76 37.19
C ASP A 40 -4.73 19.32 38.63
N THR A 41 -4.11 18.56 39.53
CA THR A 41 -3.76 19.04 40.88
C THR A 41 -2.28 19.41 40.95
N ASP A 42 -2.09 20.67 41.33
CA ASP A 42 -0.96 21.38 41.91
C ASP A 42 0.16 20.50 42.54
N ALA A 43 1.39 20.69 42.07
CA ALA A 43 2.62 20.29 42.75
C ALA A 43 3.64 21.43 42.68
N THR A 44 3.80 22.08 43.84
CA THR A 44 4.70 23.18 44.15
C THR A 44 6.18 22.85 43.93
N ALA A 45 6.90 23.72 43.24
CA ALA A 45 8.36 23.86 43.36
C ALA A 45 8.75 25.34 43.26
N ALA A 46 9.18 25.90 44.39
CA ALA A 46 9.84 27.20 44.47
C ALA A 46 11.32 26.98 44.77
N GLU A 47 12.21 27.52 43.95
CA GLU A 47 13.23 28.50 44.35
C GLU A 47 14.10 28.92 43.15
N ALA A 48 14.23 30.24 42.98
CA ALA A 48 15.16 30.90 42.05
C ALA A 48 16.55 31.06 42.71
N PRO A 49 17.61 31.55 42.01
CA PRO A 49 17.69 32.99 41.78
C PRO A 49 18.35 33.48 40.46
N ALA A 50 17.79 34.60 39.98
CA ALA A 50 18.40 35.86 39.50
C ALA A 50 19.58 35.90 38.49
N GLY A 51 19.39 36.74 37.45
CA GLY A 51 20.48 37.53 36.83
C GLY A 51 20.19 38.13 35.46
N SER A 52 19.74 39.40 35.41
CA SER A 52 19.93 40.50 34.41
C SER A 52 20.33 40.17 32.95
N GLY A 53 19.81 40.79 31.88
CA GLY A 53 19.00 42.01 31.76
C GLY A 53 18.82 42.43 30.28
N GLU A 54 17.83 43.30 30.05
CA GLU A 54 17.83 44.44 29.10
C GLU A 54 17.95 44.21 27.57
N ARG A 55 16.86 44.42 26.81
CA ARG A 55 16.51 45.74 26.21
C ARG A 55 15.23 45.70 25.36
N ALA A 56 14.51 46.82 25.47
CA ALA A 56 13.28 47.17 24.79
C ALA A 56 13.47 47.52 23.29
N GLY A 57 12.38 47.43 22.53
CA GLY A 57 12.28 48.02 21.20
C GLY A 57 10.99 47.66 20.46
N ASP A 58 9.92 48.37 20.73
CA ASP A 58 8.72 48.58 19.88
C ASP A 58 8.54 50.13 19.81
N PRO A 59 7.82 50.78 18.85
CA PRO A 59 6.77 50.21 17.99
C PRO A 59 6.60 50.81 16.56
N ALA A 60 5.59 50.26 15.87
CA ALA A 60 4.60 50.93 15.01
C ALA A 60 4.86 51.14 13.50
N GLY A 61 3.85 50.73 12.70
CA GLY A 61 3.63 51.19 11.33
C GLY A 61 2.62 50.33 10.55
N ALA A 62 1.33 50.69 10.61
CA ALA A 62 0.21 50.01 9.97
C ALA A 62 0.12 50.19 8.43
N SER A 63 -0.50 49.23 7.72
CA SER A 63 -1.66 49.48 6.81
C SER A 63 -2.06 48.24 5.97
N ALA A 64 -3.28 47.76 6.24
CA ALA A 64 -4.36 47.30 5.35
C ALA A 64 -4.16 46.55 4.01
N ALA A 65 -5.00 45.51 3.89
CA ALA A 65 -5.83 45.07 2.75
C ALA A 65 -5.28 44.04 1.74
N GLY A 66 -6.03 42.94 1.58
CA GLY A 66 -6.01 42.08 0.40
C GLY A 66 -6.24 40.59 0.69
N ALA A 67 -7.50 40.16 0.77
CA ALA A 67 -7.86 38.75 0.60
C ALA A 67 -7.58 38.30 -0.85
N PRO A 68 -7.34 37.00 -1.07
CA PRO A 68 -8.24 36.33 -2.01
C PRO A 68 -8.69 34.93 -1.55
N GLU A 69 -9.98 34.69 -1.75
CA GLU A 69 -10.60 33.39 -1.98
C GLU A 69 -10.10 32.76 -3.30
N GLY A 70 -10.12 31.43 -3.39
CA GLY A 70 -9.88 30.66 -4.61
C GLY A 70 -9.58 29.20 -4.29
N ALA A 71 -10.60 28.41 -3.97
CA ALA A 71 -11.21 27.44 -4.88
C ALA A 71 -10.49 26.08 -4.87
N VAL A 72 -11.02 25.19 -4.05
CA VAL A 72 -10.76 23.74 -4.06
C VAL A 72 -11.41 23.19 -5.34
N PRO A 73 -10.69 22.52 -6.26
CA PRO A 73 -11.35 21.89 -7.39
C PRO A 73 -12.13 20.67 -6.89
N ALA A 74 -13.45 20.71 -7.11
CA ALA A 74 -14.31 19.55 -7.00
C ALA A 74 -14.01 18.61 -8.17
N ASP A 75 -13.76 17.34 -7.87
CA ASP A 75 -13.66 16.27 -8.85
C ASP A 75 -15.02 16.09 -9.54
N ASP A 76 -15.08 16.42 -10.82
CA ASP A 76 -16.22 16.20 -11.72
C ASP A 76 -16.09 14.77 -12.29
N PRO A 77 -17.06 13.85 -12.08
CA PRO A 77 -16.93 12.44 -12.47
C PRO A 77 -17.16 12.18 -13.96
N ALA A 78 -16.92 13.17 -14.83
CA ALA A 78 -17.29 13.13 -16.23
C ALA A 78 -16.08 13.40 -17.15
N GLN A 79 -15.06 12.53 -17.11
CA GLN A 79 -14.15 12.25 -18.25
C GLN A 79 -13.13 11.16 -17.89
N ALA A 80 -13.47 9.91 -18.22
CA ALA A 80 -12.50 8.83 -18.42
C ALA A 80 -13.02 7.92 -19.56
N GLU A 81 -13.16 8.52 -20.74
CA GLU A 81 -13.30 7.80 -22.01
C GLU A 81 -11.92 7.26 -22.39
N GLY A 82 -11.77 5.95 -22.28
CA GLY A 82 -10.52 5.22 -22.53
C GLY A 82 -10.54 3.85 -21.87
N ALA A 83 -11.66 3.13 -21.97
CA ALA A 83 -11.71 1.73 -21.60
C ALA A 83 -11.45 0.92 -22.87
N ASP A 84 -10.25 0.34 -22.95
CA ASP A 84 -9.92 -0.67 -23.96
C ASP A 84 -11.00 -1.76 -23.96
N ALA A 85 -11.62 -1.90 -25.12
CA ALA A 85 -12.66 -2.86 -25.41
C ALA A 85 -12.04 -4.24 -25.64
N ASP A 86 -11.62 -4.89 -24.56
CA ASP A 86 -11.36 -6.33 -24.53
C ASP A 86 -12.12 -6.93 -23.34
N ALA A 87 -13.44 -6.92 -23.46
CA ALA A 87 -14.34 -7.69 -22.61
C ALA A 87 -14.84 -8.91 -23.38
N ASP A 88 -13.93 -9.80 -23.76
CA ASP A 88 -14.29 -11.21 -23.99
C ASP A 88 -14.29 -11.92 -22.63
N ALA A 89 -15.20 -11.49 -21.75
CA ALA A 89 -15.44 -12.15 -20.48
C ALA A 89 -16.47 -13.25 -20.71
N SER A 90 -15.98 -14.45 -21.02
CA SER A 90 -16.81 -15.66 -21.06
C SER A 90 -17.54 -15.84 -19.73
N ALA A 91 -18.84 -16.15 -19.80
CA ALA A 91 -19.68 -16.46 -18.64
C ALA A 91 -19.10 -17.57 -17.74
N ALA A 92 -18.17 -18.38 -18.26
CA ALA A 92 -17.45 -19.40 -17.52
C ALA A 92 -16.53 -18.85 -16.40
N ASP A 93 -16.03 -17.61 -16.50
CA ASP A 93 -15.14 -17.01 -15.50
C ASP A 93 -15.89 -16.52 -14.24
N LEU A 94 -17.22 -16.41 -14.31
CA LEU A 94 -18.05 -15.86 -13.24
C LEU A 94 -18.46 -16.90 -12.18
N GLY A 95 -18.16 -18.20 -12.38
CA GLY A 95 -18.63 -19.28 -11.50
C GLY A 95 -20.17 -19.34 -11.39
N ILE A 96 -20.87 -18.75 -12.35
CA ILE A 96 -22.31 -18.79 -12.51
C ILE A 96 -22.57 -19.93 -13.50
N ASP A 97 -23.07 -21.05 -12.98
CA ASP A 97 -23.58 -22.15 -13.79
C ASP A 97 -24.85 -21.63 -14.47
N ILE A 98 -24.71 -21.02 -15.65
CA ILE A 98 -25.87 -20.68 -16.49
C ILE A 98 -26.34 -22.03 -17.04
N PRO A 99 -27.51 -22.54 -16.65
CA PRO A 99 -28.00 -23.78 -17.21
C PRO A 99 -28.09 -23.64 -18.74
N ASP A 100 -27.47 -24.59 -19.44
CA ASP A 100 -27.40 -24.74 -20.91
C ASP A 100 -28.79 -24.84 -21.60
N ASP A 101 -29.87 -24.76 -20.81
CA ASP A 101 -31.26 -24.93 -21.21
C ASP A 101 -32.01 -23.61 -21.42
N ALA A 102 -31.29 -22.48 -21.49
CA ALA A 102 -31.86 -21.18 -21.86
C ALA A 102 -31.79 -20.90 -23.37
N SER A 103 -30.95 -21.61 -24.12
CA SER A 103 -30.81 -21.49 -25.58
C SER A 103 -31.81 -22.35 -26.38
N SER A 104 -32.67 -23.12 -25.71
CA SER A 104 -33.66 -24.01 -26.32
C SER A 104 -35.09 -23.43 -26.41
N LEU A 105 -35.31 -22.19 -25.93
CA LEU A 105 -36.63 -21.57 -25.84
C LEU A 105 -36.98 -20.61 -27.00
N ASP A 106 -36.12 -20.47 -28.00
CA ASP A 106 -36.26 -19.42 -29.03
C ASP A 106 -37.05 -19.82 -30.30
N ASP A 107 -37.70 -21.00 -30.35
CA ASP A 107 -38.37 -21.47 -31.58
C ASP A 107 -39.88 -21.78 -31.43
N ALA A 108 -40.56 -21.10 -30.49
CA ALA A 108 -42.03 -21.15 -30.39
C ALA A 108 -42.65 -19.81 -29.97
N ALA A 109 -42.32 -18.73 -30.67
CA ALA A 109 -43.06 -17.47 -30.56
C ALA A 109 -44.46 -17.64 -31.15
N THR A 110 -45.40 -18.05 -30.29
CA THR A 110 -46.84 -17.97 -30.55
C THR A 110 -47.25 -16.50 -30.37
N ASP A 111 -47.75 -15.90 -31.45
CA ASP A 111 -48.20 -14.51 -31.58
C ASP A 111 -49.52 -14.25 -30.83
N GLU A 112 -49.63 -14.69 -29.56
CA GLU A 112 -50.72 -14.32 -28.66
C GLU A 112 -50.28 -13.16 -27.74
N PRO A 113 -51.16 -12.18 -27.47
CA PRO A 113 -50.85 -11.11 -26.53
C PRO A 113 -50.57 -11.73 -25.15
N LEU A 114 -49.32 -11.63 -24.71
CA LEU A 114 -48.88 -11.99 -23.36
C LEU A 114 -49.83 -11.34 -22.34
N SER A 115 -50.33 -12.13 -21.39
CA SER A 115 -51.11 -11.60 -20.27
C SER A 115 -50.30 -10.51 -19.54
N GLU A 116 -50.99 -9.57 -18.90
CA GLU A 116 -50.33 -8.50 -18.12
C GLU A 116 -49.30 -9.05 -17.11
N ASP A 117 -49.61 -10.20 -16.51
CA ASP A 117 -48.71 -10.92 -15.61
C ASP A 117 -47.42 -11.41 -16.30
N ALA A 118 -47.52 -11.89 -17.54
CA ALA A 118 -46.37 -12.37 -18.29
C ALA A 118 -45.46 -11.21 -18.76
N GLN A 119 -46.03 -10.06 -19.07
CA GLN A 119 -45.27 -8.84 -19.38
C GLN A 119 -44.53 -8.31 -18.16
N LEU A 120 -45.20 -8.27 -16.99
CA LEU A 120 -44.57 -7.90 -15.71
C LEU A 120 -43.44 -8.88 -15.35
N ALA A 121 -43.64 -10.19 -15.53
CA ALA A 121 -42.60 -11.18 -15.28
C ALA A 121 -41.37 -10.96 -16.18
N ALA A 122 -41.57 -10.67 -17.46
CA ALA A 122 -40.49 -10.38 -18.40
C ALA A 122 -39.72 -9.10 -18.03
N GLU A 123 -40.43 -8.03 -17.65
CA GLU A 123 -39.80 -6.77 -17.18
C GLU A 123 -38.94 -7.00 -15.93
N ARG A 124 -39.47 -7.75 -14.94
CA ARG A 124 -38.72 -8.07 -13.72
C ARG A 124 -37.52 -8.96 -13.99
N LEU A 125 -37.64 -9.92 -14.91
CA LEU A 125 -36.53 -10.77 -15.31
C LEU A 125 -35.43 -9.93 -15.98
N ALA A 126 -35.79 -9.01 -16.88
CA ALA A 126 -34.85 -8.10 -17.52
C ALA A 126 -34.16 -7.17 -16.50
N ASP A 127 -34.91 -6.64 -15.53
CA ASP A 127 -34.35 -5.84 -14.43
C ASP A 127 -33.35 -6.64 -13.59
N LEU A 128 -33.68 -7.88 -13.23
CA LEU A 128 -32.79 -8.76 -12.46
C LEU A 128 -31.53 -9.10 -13.26
N GLN A 129 -31.66 -9.38 -14.56
CA GLN A 129 -30.51 -9.63 -15.43
C GLN A 129 -29.59 -8.42 -15.51
N ARG A 130 -30.14 -7.21 -15.65
CA ARG A 130 -29.38 -5.96 -15.64
C ARG A 130 -28.63 -5.76 -14.31
N ILE A 131 -29.31 -5.91 -13.18
CA ILE A 131 -28.68 -5.75 -11.85
C ILE A 131 -27.58 -6.81 -11.64
N ASN A 132 -27.81 -8.04 -12.08
CA ASN A 132 -26.79 -9.09 -12.00
C ASN A 132 -25.56 -8.76 -12.86
N ALA A 133 -25.77 -8.23 -14.07
CA ALA A 133 -24.68 -7.79 -14.93
C ALA A 133 -23.90 -6.61 -14.31
N GLU A 134 -24.59 -5.62 -13.74
CA GLU A 134 -23.96 -4.51 -13.01
C GLU A 134 -23.15 -5.00 -11.80
N TYR A 135 -23.70 -5.95 -11.03
CA TYR A 135 -23.01 -6.54 -9.89
C TYR A 135 -21.77 -7.34 -10.31
N ALA A 136 -21.84 -8.11 -11.39
CA ALA A 136 -20.70 -8.85 -11.93
C ALA A 136 -19.59 -7.89 -12.37
N ALA A 137 -19.94 -6.82 -13.10
CA ALA A 137 -18.99 -5.78 -13.50
C ALA A 137 -18.36 -5.06 -12.29
N TYR A 138 -19.16 -4.74 -11.27
CA TYR A 138 -18.65 -4.15 -10.02
C TYR A 138 -17.68 -5.09 -9.31
N ARG A 139 -18.01 -6.37 -9.16
CA ARG A 139 -17.13 -7.36 -8.50
C ARG A 139 -15.80 -7.50 -9.23
N MET A 140 -15.83 -7.60 -10.56
CA MET A 140 -14.63 -7.64 -11.40
C MET A 140 -13.75 -6.39 -11.18
N ARG A 141 -14.36 -5.21 -11.19
CA ARG A 141 -13.66 -3.94 -10.93
C ARG A 141 -13.08 -3.88 -9.51
N ALA A 142 -13.85 -4.28 -8.51
CA ALA A 142 -13.45 -4.24 -7.11
C ALA A 142 -12.27 -5.19 -6.82
N THR A 143 -12.26 -6.40 -7.40
CA THR A 143 -11.13 -7.33 -7.27
C THR A 143 -9.85 -6.74 -7.86
N ARG A 144 -9.92 -6.20 -9.09
CA ARG A 144 -8.77 -5.58 -9.75
C ARG A 144 -8.24 -4.37 -8.98
N GLU A 145 -9.13 -3.56 -8.42
CA GLU A 145 -8.72 -2.41 -7.61
C GLU A 145 -8.09 -2.85 -6.28
N GLN A 146 -8.61 -3.92 -5.65
CA GLN A 146 -7.99 -4.50 -4.47
C GLN A 146 -6.57 -5.01 -4.77
N GLU A 147 -6.36 -5.65 -5.92
CA GLU A 147 -5.03 -6.08 -6.37
C GLU A 147 -4.09 -4.90 -6.59
N ARG A 148 -4.52 -3.89 -7.36
CA ARG A 148 -3.75 -2.65 -7.57
C ARG A 148 -3.40 -1.95 -6.25
N ALA A 149 -4.33 -1.91 -5.30
CA ALA A 149 -4.10 -1.32 -3.98
C ALA A 149 -3.05 -2.10 -3.17
N LYS A 150 -3.07 -3.44 -3.22
CA LYS A 150 -2.05 -4.29 -2.58
C LYS A 150 -0.68 -4.02 -3.20
N GLU A 151 -0.57 -4.03 -4.52
CA GLU A 151 0.69 -3.77 -5.23
C GLU A 151 1.24 -2.36 -4.93
N SER A 152 0.37 -1.36 -4.98
CA SER A 152 0.74 0.03 -4.67
C SER A 152 1.20 0.20 -3.23
N GLY A 153 0.57 -0.51 -2.28
CA GLY A 153 0.99 -0.53 -0.88
C GLY A 153 2.38 -1.14 -0.69
N VAL A 154 2.68 -2.26 -1.37
CA VAL A 154 4.01 -2.89 -1.31
C VAL A 154 5.07 -1.97 -1.91
N VAL A 155 4.78 -1.35 -3.06
CA VAL A 155 5.72 -0.41 -3.70
C VAL A 155 5.98 0.81 -2.81
N SER A 156 4.95 1.41 -2.21
CA SER A 156 5.13 2.56 -1.31
C SER A 156 5.99 2.22 -0.09
N LEU A 157 5.80 1.03 0.50
CA LEU A 157 6.64 0.56 1.59
C LEU A 157 8.08 0.34 1.14
N ALA A 158 8.28 -0.27 -0.04
CA ALA A 158 9.60 -0.49 -0.60
C ALA A 158 10.32 0.84 -0.88
N GLU A 159 9.65 1.83 -1.47
CA GLU A 159 10.18 3.19 -1.68
C GLU A 159 10.68 3.82 -0.39
N ALA A 160 9.92 3.69 0.70
CA ALA A 160 10.32 4.21 2.01
C ALA A 160 11.51 3.46 2.63
N LEU A 161 11.66 2.16 2.34
CA LEU A 161 12.75 1.33 2.86
C LEU A 161 14.04 1.42 2.04
N ILE A 162 13.95 1.75 0.76
CA ILE A 162 15.09 1.79 -0.17
C ILE A 162 16.30 2.58 0.38
N PRO A 163 16.16 3.79 0.97
CA PRO A 163 17.30 4.51 1.53
C PRO A 163 18.06 3.71 2.61
N VAL A 164 17.33 2.96 3.44
CA VAL A 164 17.93 2.11 4.48
C VAL A 164 18.65 0.91 3.86
N LEU A 165 18.09 0.35 2.78
CA LEU A 165 18.74 -0.74 2.04
C LEU A 165 20.02 -0.28 1.35
N ASP A 166 20.04 0.95 0.84
CA ASP A 166 21.24 1.58 0.26
C ASP A 166 22.33 1.78 1.32
N GLU A 167 21.97 2.24 2.53
CA GLU A 167 22.92 2.36 3.65
C GLU A 167 23.46 1.01 4.10
N ALA A 168 22.60 -0.01 4.20
CA ALA A 168 23.00 -1.37 4.56
C ALA A 168 24.01 -1.95 3.55
N ARG A 169 23.80 -1.67 2.26
CA ARG A 169 24.71 -2.02 1.17
C ARG A 169 26.05 -1.31 1.27
N LEU A 170 26.01 0.01 1.47
CA LEU A 170 27.23 0.80 1.62
C LEU A 170 28.06 0.31 2.81
N ALA A 171 27.41 -0.03 3.92
CA ALA A 171 28.07 -0.61 5.09
C ALA A 171 28.65 -2.01 4.80
N GLU A 172 27.98 -2.83 3.98
CA GLU A 172 28.49 -4.13 3.54
C GLU A 172 29.74 -3.98 2.65
N GLU A 173 29.70 -3.07 1.67
CA GLU A 173 30.83 -2.78 0.77
C GLU A 173 32.06 -2.22 1.52
N ASN A 174 31.84 -1.44 2.58
CA ASN A 174 32.90 -0.93 3.44
C ASN A 174 33.44 -1.95 4.45
N GLY A 175 32.79 -3.12 4.57
CA GLY A 175 33.16 -4.15 5.55
C GLY A 175 32.74 -3.81 6.99
N ASP A 176 31.80 -2.88 7.17
CA ASP A 176 31.24 -2.52 8.49
C ASP A 176 30.19 -3.54 8.95
N VAL A 177 29.56 -4.23 8.00
CA VAL A 177 28.63 -5.33 8.27
C VAL A 177 29.42 -6.63 8.45
N THR A 178 29.56 -7.09 9.69
CA THR A 178 30.32 -8.32 10.00
C THR A 178 29.60 -9.22 11.01
N GLY A 179 29.97 -10.51 11.00
CA GLY A 179 29.54 -11.47 12.01
C GLY A 179 28.02 -11.71 11.99
N PRO A 180 27.35 -11.81 13.15
CA PRO A 180 25.91 -12.07 13.20
C PRO A 180 25.04 -11.03 12.46
N PHE A 181 25.52 -9.79 12.34
CA PHE A 181 24.76 -8.72 11.69
C PHE A 181 24.64 -8.93 10.17
N GLU A 182 25.66 -9.48 9.52
CA GLU A 182 25.65 -9.87 8.10
C GLU A 182 24.52 -10.84 7.78
N VAL A 183 24.25 -11.79 8.69
CA VAL A 183 23.14 -12.75 8.56
C VAL A 183 21.78 -12.02 8.58
N HIS A 184 21.64 -10.95 9.38
CA HIS A 184 20.41 -10.17 9.43
C HIS A 184 20.21 -9.34 8.16
N VAL A 185 21.26 -8.70 7.64
CA VAL A 185 21.24 -7.96 6.37
C VAL A 185 20.87 -8.90 5.21
N THR A 186 21.54 -10.06 5.13
CA THR A 186 21.22 -11.09 4.12
C THR A 186 19.76 -11.54 4.21
N LYS A 187 19.24 -11.78 5.42
CA LYS A 187 17.84 -12.16 5.63
C LYS A 187 16.86 -11.05 5.26
N LEU A 188 17.22 -9.79 5.46
CA LEU A 188 16.40 -8.64 5.07
C LEU A 188 16.18 -8.64 3.55
N PHE A 189 17.26 -8.71 2.77
CA PHE A 189 17.18 -8.78 1.31
C PHE A 189 16.42 -10.03 0.83
N ALA A 190 16.70 -11.21 1.40
CA ALA A 190 15.98 -12.44 1.05
C ALA A 190 14.48 -12.39 1.38
N THR A 191 14.08 -11.64 2.41
CA THR A 191 12.66 -11.48 2.77
C THR A 191 11.95 -10.52 1.81
N LEU A 192 12.62 -9.44 1.40
CA LEU A 192 12.11 -8.53 0.38
C LEU A 192 11.94 -9.22 -0.97
N GLU A 193 12.91 -10.05 -1.36
CA GLU A 193 12.84 -10.84 -2.60
C GLU A 193 11.64 -11.80 -2.59
N LYS A 194 11.40 -12.49 -1.46
CA LYS A 194 10.20 -13.33 -1.28
C LYS A 194 8.90 -12.53 -1.33
N ALA A 195 8.92 -11.26 -0.90
CA ALA A 195 7.79 -10.36 -1.01
C ALA A 195 7.62 -9.78 -2.43
N GLY A 196 8.50 -10.12 -3.37
CA GLY A 196 8.45 -9.68 -4.77
C GLY A 196 9.28 -8.43 -5.08
N VAL A 197 9.97 -7.86 -4.09
CA VAL A 197 10.86 -6.71 -4.27
C VAL A 197 12.27 -7.22 -4.58
N VAL A 198 12.68 -7.06 -5.84
CA VAL A 198 13.94 -7.59 -6.36
C VAL A 198 14.88 -6.45 -6.69
N GLN A 199 16.14 -6.62 -6.30
CA GLN A 199 17.21 -5.70 -6.62
C GLN A 199 17.96 -6.15 -7.87
N TYR A 200 18.39 -5.19 -8.69
CA TYR A 200 19.07 -5.47 -9.96
C TYR A 200 20.10 -4.38 -10.31
N GLY A 201 20.86 -4.61 -11.38
CA GLY A 201 21.94 -3.75 -11.82
C GLY A 201 23.22 -4.12 -11.08
N LYS A 202 23.86 -5.22 -11.48
CA LYS A 202 25.18 -5.65 -11.00
C LYS A 202 26.25 -5.38 -12.05
N ALA A 203 27.49 -5.18 -11.60
CA ALA A 203 28.62 -5.09 -12.52
C ALA A 203 28.76 -6.41 -13.32
N GLY A 204 28.96 -6.29 -14.63
CA GLY A 204 29.01 -7.38 -15.59
C GLY A 204 27.66 -7.74 -16.22
N GLU A 205 26.53 -7.19 -15.75
CA GLU A 205 25.23 -7.40 -16.39
C GLU A 205 25.09 -6.54 -17.67
N GLU A 206 24.28 -7.02 -18.62
CA GLU A 206 23.95 -6.28 -19.84
C GLU A 206 23.16 -5.00 -19.50
N PHE A 207 23.50 -3.90 -20.16
CA PHE A 207 22.81 -2.65 -19.96
C PHE A 207 21.50 -2.60 -20.76
N ASP A 208 20.37 -2.71 -20.05
CA ASP A 208 19.04 -2.40 -20.58
C ASP A 208 18.57 -0.97 -20.19
N PRO A 209 18.33 -0.05 -21.16
CA PRO A 209 17.78 1.28 -20.89
C PRO A 209 16.41 1.31 -20.20
N ALA A 210 15.62 0.24 -20.30
CA ALA A 210 14.33 0.15 -19.62
C ALA A 210 14.50 0.06 -18.09
N TYR A 211 15.58 -0.57 -17.63
CA TYR A 211 15.84 -0.82 -16.21
C TYR A 211 16.97 0.05 -15.65
N HIS A 212 17.87 0.53 -16.49
CA HIS A 212 19.11 1.17 -16.06
C HIS A 212 19.22 2.63 -16.53
N GLU A 213 19.69 3.49 -15.64
CA GLU A 213 20.05 4.88 -15.91
C GLU A 213 21.58 4.96 -16.04
N ALA A 214 22.08 5.12 -17.27
CA ALA A 214 23.51 5.29 -17.53
C ALA A 214 23.96 6.72 -17.18
N LEU A 215 24.75 6.86 -16.13
CA LEU A 215 25.31 8.17 -15.72
C LEU A 215 26.67 8.47 -16.35
N MET A 216 27.41 7.41 -16.71
CA MET A 216 28.74 7.51 -17.30
C MET A 216 28.89 6.45 -18.38
N GLN A 217 29.64 6.78 -19.43
CA GLN A 217 29.98 5.85 -20.50
C GLN A 217 31.48 5.88 -20.77
N GLN A 218 32.07 4.71 -21.03
CA GLN A 218 33.48 4.59 -21.39
C GLN A 218 33.65 3.59 -22.55
N PRO A 219 34.51 3.87 -23.53
CA PRO A 219 34.87 2.88 -24.55
C PRO A 219 35.72 1.75 -23.95
N SER A 220 35.54 0.53 -24.44
CA SER A 220 36.26 -0.67 -24.02
C SER A 220 36.34 -1.69 -25.16
N ASP A 221 37.51 -2.28 -25.36
CA ASP A 221 37.72 -3.38 -26.32
C ASP A 221 37.32 -4.75 -25.72
N GLU A 222 36.95 -4.78 -24.44
CA GLU A 222 36.68 -6.01 -23.68
C GLU A 222 35.20 -6.43 -23.73
N VAL A 223 34.32 -5.59 -24.27
CA VAL A 223 32.87 -5.83 -24.32
C VAL A 223 32.35 -5.83 -25.75
N ASP A 224 31.49 -6.81 -26.06
CA ASP A 224 30.84 -6.92 -27.38
C ASP A 224 29.59 -6.01 -27.51
N GLY A 225 29.14 -5.41 -26.40
CA GLY A 225 27.96 -4.55 -26.35
C GLY A 225 27.86 -3.76 -25.03
N PRO A 226 26.82 -2.90 -24.89
CA PRO A 226 26.61 -2.07 -23.70
C PRO A 226 26.54 -2.93 -22.43
N THR A 227 27.56 -2.83 -21.58
CA THR A 227 27.70 -3.67 -20.37
C THR A 227 27.95 -2.79 -19.16
N ILE A 228 27.32 -3.12 -18.02
CA ILE A 228 27.51 -2.39 -16.77
C ILE A 228 28.90 -2.69 -16.22
N PHE A 229 29.77 -1.68 -16.08
CA PHE A 229 31.09 -1.88 -15.47
C PHE A 229 31.11 -1.53 -13.99
N MET A 230 30.25 -0.61 -13.57
CA MET A 230 30.10 -0.25 -12.16
C MET A 230 28.66 0.15 -11.86
N VAL A 231 28.27 -0.08 -10.62
CA VAL A 231 26.95 0.26 -10.11
C VAL A 231 27.17 1.37 -9.09
N MET A 232 26.62 2.54 -9.34
CA MET A 232 26.69 3.67 -8.41
C MET A 232 25.52 3.62 -7.43
N GLN A 233 24.35 3.17 -7.89
CA GLN A 233 23.18 2.98 -7.05
C GLN A 233 22.36 1.81 -7.59
N PRO A 234 22.06 0.79 -6.78
CA PRO A 234 21.30 -0.37 -7.24
C PRO A 234 19.85 -0.02 -7.56
N GLY A 235 19.28 -0.72 -8.54
CA GLY A 235 17.87 -0.61 -8.92
C GLY A 235 16.99 -1.56 -8.11
N TYR A 236 15.71 -1.21 -7.99
CA TYR A 236 14.70 -2.03 -7.33
C TYR A 236 13.42 -2.11 -8.17
N ARG A 237 12.82 -3.29 -8.24
CA ARG A 237 11.56 -3.55 -8.94
C ARG A 237 10.64 -4.43 -8.11
N TYR A 238 9.35 -4.31 -8.36
CA TYR A 238 8.31 -5.20 -7.83
C TYR A 238 7.59 -5.86 -8.99
N GLY A 239 7.79 -7.18 -9.16
CA GLY A 239 7.36 -7.86 -10.38
C GLY A 239 7.95 -7.20 -11.63
N GLU A 240 7.09 -6.69 -12.50
CA GLU A 240 7.47 -5.94 -13.71
C GLU A 240 7.60 -4.43 -13.48
N ARG A 241 7.06 -3.92 -12.36
CA ARG A 241 7.05 -2.49 -12.07
C ARG A 241 8.38 -2.05 -11.51
N ILE A 242 9.01 -1.09 -12.18
CA ILE A 242 10.25 -0.45 -11.70
C ILE A 242 9.90 0.52 -10.58
N ILE A 243 10.52 0.33 -9.42
CA ILE A 243 10.42 1.26 -8.28
C ILE A 243 11.49 2.34 -8.43
N ARG A 244 12.71 1.91 -8.77
CA ARG A 244 13.84 2.80 -9.04
C ARG A 244 14.78 2.14 -10.05
N ALA A 245 15.18 2.88 -11.08
CA ALA A 245 16.19 2.47 -12.05
C ALA A 245 17.57 2.32 -11.37
N ALA A 246 18.39 1.36 -11.79
CA ALA A 246 19.76 1.28 -11.31
C ALA A 246 20.63 2.34 -12.00
N ARG A 247 21.39 3.11 -11.24
CA ARG A 247 22.33 4.10 -11.77
C ARG A 247 23.68 3.46 -11.96
N VAL A 248 24.13 3.43 -13.20
CA VAL A 248 25.26 2.60 -13.61
C VAL A 248 26.22 3.37 -14.51
N GLY A 249 27.49 2.95 -14.47
CA GLY A 249 28.46 3.24 -15.51
C GLY A 249 28.45 2.11 -16.55
N VAL A 250 28.44 2.47 -17.83
CA VAL A 250 28.36 1.52 -18.94
C VAL A 250 29.63 1.55 -19.78
N GLN A 251 30.16 0.37 -20.13
CA GLN A 251 31.18 0.23 -21.16
C GLN A 251 30.51 -0.04 -22.51
N GLN A 252 31.00 0.61 -23.55
CA GLN A 252 30.60 0.35 -24.93
C GLN A 252 31.83 -0.10 -25.75
N PRO A 253 31.64 -0.92 -26.79
CA PRO A 253 32.72 -1.25 -27.72
C PRO A 253 33.39 0.02 -28.23
N ALA A 254 34.73 0.05 -28.31
CA ALA A 254 35.41 1.15 -28.99
C ALA A 254 35.10 1.09 -30.50
N ASP A 255 34.68 2.22 -31.07
CA ASP A 255 34.45 2.39 -32.53
C ASP A 255 35.74 2.23 -33.35
#